data_AF-V5GQV6-F1
#
_entry.id   AF-V5GQV6-F1
#
_cell.length_a   1.000
_cell.length_b   1.000
_cell.length_c   1.000
_cell.angle_alpha   90.00
_cell.angle_beta   90.00
_cell.angle_gamma   90.00
#
_symmetry.space_group_name_H-M   'P 1'
#
loop_
_entity.id
_entity.type
_entity.pdbx_description
1 polymer ?
#
loop_
_entity_poly.entity_id
_entity_poly.type
_entity_poly.pdbx_seq_one_letter_code
_entity_poly.pdbx_strand_id
1 'polypeptide(L)'
;EAIRLLVGYVEDCLRGGNTIEEVGLHPATAGDRGLKLLVMLSVVFPCHFHYADVLEQLMGLLRLEDENVAPLVLSVFTFLGKYRCLYEQFPDLMDSMAPICKELAQTGTPKQAKGAIHCIFKNMPYENIFPGILESLKNNLTPESPHYRTAIVTLGHIAFNVPERYKVQIKNIVSRKIVKELLVKEAREGESEIKDSEPWCSEEELPEETRCKVEGLKAMARWLLGLKQDTASAQKTFRMLNAFILHKGDLLQSGRLSKAEMSWLRLAAGCAMLKVCEQKGVGDQYTAEQFYNLSQLMVDEVKQVREIFSAKLHKGLSKGLPNKCLPLDFMGYYALAGREMENRLRTTVRNYMIADINRRRDYVKTLTMGAGQADKAMSQLPHILPDYMLVFAVPVL
;
A
#
# COMPACT_ATOMS: atom_id res chain seq x y z
N GLU A 1 8.85 -26.25 -18.99
CA GLU A 1 8.82 -27.50 -18.20
C GLU A 1 8.95 -27.33 -16.69
N ALA A 2 10.09 -26.87 -16.15
CA ALA A 2 10.26 -26.78 -14.68
C ALA A 2 9.20 -25.91 -13.97
N ILE A 3 8.84 -24.75 -14.51
CA ILE A 3 7.78 -23.89 -13.95
C ILE A 3 6.42 -24.59 -13.98
N ARG A 4 6.10 -25.28 -15.07
CA ARG A 4 4.85 -26.03 -15.23
C ARG A 4 4.71 -27.11 -14.14
N LEU A 5 5.77 -27.91 -13.95
CA LEU A 5 5.82 -28.92 -12.90
C LEU A 5 5.69 -28.31 -11.50
N LEU A 6 6.37 -27.19 -11.25
CA LEU A 6 6.25 -26.47 -9.98
C LEU A 6 4.82 -25.98 -9.74
N VAL A 7 4.15 -25.40 -10.73
CA VAL A 7 2.74 -24.98 -10.61
C VAL A 7 1.86 -26.18 -10.28
N GLY A 8 2.08 -27.33 -10.93
CA GLY A 8 1.37 -28.58 -10.62
C GLY A 8 1.58 -29.06 -9.19
N TYR A 9 2.82 -29.05 -8.68
CA TYR A 9 3.10 -29.40 -7.29
C TYR A 9 2.45 -28.44 -6.29
N VAL A 10 2.45 -27.15 -6.60
CA VAL A 10 1.77 -26.14 -5.77
C VAL A 10 0.27 -26.38 -5.77
N GLU A 11 -0.33 -26.67 -6.93
CA GLU A 11 -1.75 -27.02 -7.04
C GLU A 11 -2.10 -28.25 -6.20
N ASP A 12 -1.32 -29.33 -6.32
CA ASP A 12 -1.55 -30.56 -5.56
C ASP A 12 -1.46 -30.30 -4.05
N CYS A 13 -0.45 -29.53 -3.62
CA CYS A 13 -0.31 -29.14 -2.21
C CYS A 13 -1.51 -28.31 -1.71
N LEU A 14 -2.04 -27.40 -2.53
CA LEU A 14 -3.20 -26.57 -2.16
C LEU A 14 -4.49 -27.38 -2.10
N ARG A 15 -4.60 -28.47 -2.85
CA ARG A 15 -5.74 -29.40 -2.83
C ARG A 15 -5.62 -30.49 -1.77
N GLY A 16 -4.52 -30.55 -1.03
CA GLY A 16 -4.26 -31.56 0.00
C GLY A 16 -3.84 -32.93 -0.57
N GLY A 17 -3.19 -32.94 -1.73
CA GLY A 17 -2.68 -34.15 -2.38
C GLY A 17 -1.42 -34.73 -1.76
N ASN A 18 -1.02 -35.89 -2.25
CA ASN A 18 0.04 -36.73 -1.67
C ASN A 18 1.46 -36.20 -1.94
N THR A 19 1.65 -35.23 -2.85
CA THR A 19 2.96 -34.61 -3.12
C THR A 19 3.58 -34.03 -1.86
N ILE A 20 2.74 -33.59 -0.91
CA ILE A 20 3.18 -33.05 0.39
C ILE A 20 4.04 -34.07 1.15
N GLU A 21 3.61 -35.34 1.17
CA GLU A 21 4.31 -36.44 1.83
C GLU A 21 5.59 -36.82 1.08
N GLU A 22 5.55 -36.83 -0.25
CA GLU A 22 6.70 -37.15 -1.10
C GLU A 22 7.84 -36.14 -0.98
N VAL A 23 7.51 -34.85 -0.82
CA VAL A 23 8.50 -33.76 -0.69
C VAL A 23 8.86 -33.50 0.78
N GLY A 24 8.21 -34.17 1.74
CA GLY A 24 8.47 -34.02 3.18
C GLY A 24 8.18 -32.61 3.70
N LEU A 25 7.22 -31.90 3.10
CA LEU A 25 6.86 -30.53 3.50
C LEU A 25 5.70 -30.54 4.48
N HIS A 26 5.63 -29.50 5.32
CA HIS A 26 4.54 -29.36 6.27
C HIS A 26 3.22 -29.08 5.52
N PRO A 27 2.18 -29.94 5.65
CA PRO A 27 0.96 -29.85 4.83
C PRO A 27 0.28 -28.48 4.88
N ALA A 28 0.17 -27.90 6.08
CA ALA A 28 -0.49 -26.61 6.27
C ALA A 28 0.25 -25.39 5.66
N THR A 29 1.51 -25.53 5.23
CA THR A 29 2.32 -24.38 4.74
C THR A 29 2.94 -24.58 3.36
N ALA A 30 2.93 -25.82 2.84
CA ALA A 30 3.57 -26.15 1.57
C ALA A 30 3.00 -25.34 0.40
N GLY A 31 1.66 -25.29 0.26
CA GLY A 31 0.99 -24.52 -0.79
C GLY A 31 1.28 -23.02 -0.74
N ASP A 32 1.15 -22.38 0.43
CA ASP A 32 1.42 -20.95 0.61
C ASP A 32 2.90 -20.59 0.32
N ARG A 33 3.85 -21.42 0.79
CA ARG A 33 5.27 -21.24 0.47
C ARG A 33 5.54 -21.42 -1.02
N GLY A 34 4.90 -22.40 -1.66
CA GLY A 34 4.97 -22.64 -3.09
C GLY A 34 4.46 -21.44 -3.91
N LEU A 35 3.32 -20.87 -3.53
CA LEU A 35 2.79 -19.65 -4.16
C LEU A 35 3.74 -18.46 -3.97
N LYS A 36 4.30 -18.27 -2.77
CA LYS A 36 5.31 -17.21 -2.53
C LYS A 36 6.56 -17.40 -3.39
N LEU A 37 6.99 -18.65 -3.61
CA LEU A 37 8.08 -18.96 -4.53
C LEU A 37 7.70 -18.62 -5.97
N LEU A 38 6.51 -18.98 -6.44
CA LEU A 38 6.01 -18.61 -7.77
C LEU A 38 5.97 -17.08 -7.95
N VAL A 39 5.54 -16.33 -6.93
CA VAL A 39 5.59 -14.85 -6.95
C VAL A 39 7.02 -14.35 -7.12
N MET A 40 7.99 -14.89 -6.38
CA MET A 40 9.39 -14.50 -6.50
C MET A 40 9.94 -14.81 -7.90
N LEU A 41 9.69 -16.02 -8.41
CA LEU A 41 10.13 -16.46 -9.74
C LEU A 41 9.48 -15.64 -10.85
N SER A 42 8.23 -15.18 -10.69
CA SER A 42 7.56 -14.31 -11.66
C SER A 42 8.24 -12.93 -11.81
N VAL A 43 8.97 -12.50 -10.78
CA VAL A 43 9.74 -11.24 -10.80
C VAL A 43 11.11 -11.46 -11.43
N VAL A 44 11.79 -12.57 -11.08
CA VAL A 44 13.18 -12.82 -11.48
C VAL A 44 13.27 -13.46 -12.87
N PHE A 45 12.34 -14.35 -13.20
CA PHE A 45 12.35 -15.16 -14.43
C PHE A 45 11.00 -15.13 -15.19
N PRO A 46 10.41 -13.94 -15.45
CA PRO A 46 9.06 -13.82 -16.02
C PRO A 46 8.88 -14.52 -17.39
N CYS A 47 9.93 -14.57 -18.21
CA CYS A 47 9.87 -15.22 -19.53
C CYS A 47 9.52 -16.71 -19.46
N HIS A 48 9.89 -17.41 -18.38
CA HIS A 48 9.64 -18.85 -18.23
C HIS A 48 8.19 -19.20 -17.91
N PHE A 49 7.35 -18.20 -17.64
CA PHE A 49 5.91 -18.35 -17.42
C PHE A 49 5.07 -18.05 -18.66
N HIS A 50 5.67 -17.53 -19.74
CA HIS A 50 4.95 -17.09 -20.95
C HIS A 50 4.63 -18.27 -21.89
N TYR A 51 3.94 -19.26 -21.36
CA TYR A 51 3.41 -20.41 -22.10
C TYR A 51 1.95 -20.61 -21.73
N ALA A 52 1.10 -20.88 -22.73
CA ALA A 52 -0.35 -20.94 -22.55
C ALA A 52 -0.76 -21.95 -21.46
N ASP A 53 -0.19 -23.15 -21.48
CA ASP A 53 -0.43 -24.22 -20.52
C ASP A 53 -0.07 -23.83 -19.07
N VAL A 54 1.06 -23.14 -18.86
CA VAL A 54 1.46 -22.63 -17.54
C VAL A 54 0.48 -21.58 -17.03
N LEU A 55 0.05 -20.66 -17.91
CA LEU A 55 -0.88 -19.61 -17.53
C LEU A 55 -2.29 -20.15 -17.27
N GLU A 56 -2.73 -21.16 -18.02
CA GLU A 56 -3.99 -21.88 -17.79
C GLU A 56 -4.00 -22.57 -16.44
N GLN A 57 -2.92 -23.27 -16.07
CA GLN A 57 -2.78 -23.89 -14.74
C GLN A 57 -2.82 -22.85 -13.62
N LEU A 58 -2.08 -21.75 -13.77
CA LEU A 58 -2.11 -20.64 -12.81
C LEU A 58 -3.51 -20.03 -12.70
N MET A 59 -4.23 -19.86 -13.82
CA MET A 59 -5.60 -19.37 -13.81
C MET A 59 -6.55 -20.36 -13.10
N GLY A 60 -6.31 -21.66 -13.21
CA GLY A 60 -7.04 -22.69 -12.46
C GLY A 60 -6.97 -22.49 -10.94
N LEU A 61 -5.83 -22.02 -10.43
CA LEU A 61 -5.65 -21.72 -8.99
C LEU A 61 -6.55 -20.58 -8.49
N LEU A 62 -7.01 -19.68 -9.37
CA LEU A 62 -7.92 -18.59 -8.99
C LEU A 62 -9.31 -19.09 -8.57
N ARG A 63 -9.66 -20.34 -8.91
CA ARG A 63 -10.95 -20.95 -8.56
C ARG A 63 -10.95 -21.63 -7.21
N LEU A 64 -9.81 -21.67 -6.51
CA LEU A 64 -9.72 -22.21 -5.17
C LEU A 64 -10.38 -21.25 -4.16
N GLU A 65 -11.10 -21.81 -3.18
CA GLU A 65 -11.87 -21.03 -2.20
C GLU A 65 -10.98 -20.31 -1.17
N ASP A 66 -9.72 -20.70 -1.01
CA ASP A 66 -8.79 -20.05 -0.08
C ASP A 66 -8.49 -18.60 -0.50
N GLU A 67 -8.94 -17.67 0.35
CA GLU A 67 -8.79 -16.22 0.17
C GLU A 67 -7.33 -15.75 0.02
N ASN A 68 -6.35 -16.54 0.46
CA ASN A 68 -4.93 -16.22 0.36
C ASN A 68 -4.30 -16.60 -0.99
N VAL A 69 -4.92 -17.53 -1.73
CA VAL A 69 -4.39 -18.03 -3.01
C VAL A 69 -4.51 -16.97 -4.11
N ALA A 70 -5.74 -16.50 -4.36
CA ALA A 70 -6.02 -15.58 -5.46
C ALA A 70 -5.16 -14.30 -5.43
N PRO A 71 -4.90 -13.62 -4.29
CA PRO A 71 -4.01 -12.46 -4.24
C PRO A 71 -2.57 -12.76 -4.70
N LEU A 72 -2.03 -13.94 -4.37
CA LEU A 72 -0.66 -14.34 -4.77
C LEU A 72 -0.61 -14.66 -6.26
N VAL A 73 -1.58 -15.42 -6.77
CA VAL A 73 -1.69 -15.77 -8.18
C VAL A 73 -1.87 -14.51 -9.05
N LEU A 74 -2.78 -13.60 -8.67
CA LEU A 74 -2.95 -12.31 -9.36
C LEU A 74 -1.68 -11.46 -9.30
N SER A 75 -0.87 -11.58 -8.25
CA SER A 75 0.44 -10.93 -8.19
C SER A 75 1.40 -11.52 -9.22
N VAL A 76 1.42 -12.85 -9.40
CA VAL A 76 2.19 -13.50 -10.48
C VAL A 76 1.81 -12.89 -11.82
N PHE A 77 0.52 -12.95 -12.20
CA PHE A 77 0.04 -12.37 -13.46
C PHE A 77 0.42 -10.88 -13.62
N THR A 78 0.31 -10.09 -12.55
CA THR A 78 0.71 -8.67 -12.57
C THR A 78 2.21 -8.49 -12.85
N PHE A 79 3.08 -9.33 -12.28
CA PHE A 79 4.52 -9.27 -12.52
C PHE A 79 4.90 -9.74 -13.93
N LEU A 80 4.25 -10.81 -14.42
CA LEU A 80 4.42 -11.25 -15.81
C LEU A 80 4.04 -10.12 -16.79
N GLY A 81 2.92 -9.44 -16.53
CA GLY A 81 2.49 -8.28 -17.30
C GLY A 81 3.49 -7.14 -17.35
N LYS A 82 4.28 -6.92 -16.28
CA LYS A 82 5.36 -5.91 -16.24
C LYS A 82 6.51 -6.25 -17.17
N TYR A 83 6.78 -7.53 -17.37
CA TYR A 83 7.74 -7.98 -18.36
C TYR A 83 7.17 -7.83 -19.77
N ARG A 84 5.98 -8.40 -20.02
CA ARG A 84 5.29 -8.28 -21.30
C ARG A 84 3.78 -8.41 -21.10
N CYS A 85 3.00 -7.56 -21.77
CA CYS A 85 1.54 -7.59 -21.66
C CYS A 85 1.01 -8.97 -22.13
N LEU A 86 0.23 -9.63 -21.28
CA LEU A 86 -0.27 -10.97 -21.59
C LEU A 86 -1.35 -10.95 -22.68
N TYR A 87 -2.16 -9.89 -22.78
CA TYR A 87 -3.19 -9.75 -23.82
C TYR A 87 -2.61 -9.76 -25.25
N GLU A 88 -1.40 -9.23 -25.42
CA GLU A 88 -0.74 -9.17 -26.74
C GLU A 88 -0.38 -10.55 -27.30
N GLN A 89 -0.23 -11.55 -26.43
CA GLN A 89 0.18 -12.91 -26.80
C GLN A 89 -0.91 -13.96 -26.57
N PHE A 90 -1.72 -13.78 -25.53
CA PHE A 90 -2.73 -14.73 -25.08
C PHE A 90 -4.08 -14.01 -24.86
N PRO A 91 -4.67 -13.40 -25.91
CA PRO A 91 -5.90 -12.62 -25.78
C PRO A 91 -7.07 -13.47 -25.25
N ASP A 92 -7.29 -14.67 -25.81
CA ASP A 92 -8.39 -15.56 -25.41
C ASP A 92 -8.31 -15.97 -23.93
N LEU A 93 -7.09 -16.26 -23.45
CA LEU A 93 -6.83 -16.56 -22.05
C LEU A 93 -7.16 -15.36 -21.16
N MET A 94 -6.72 -14.16 -21.53
CA MET A 94 -7.00 -12.94 -20.75
C MET A 94 -8.48 -12.56 -20.78
N ASP A 95 -9.17 -12.77 -21.90
CA ASP A 95 -10.62 -12.61 -22.01
C ASP A 95 -11.37 -13.59 -21.10
N SER A 96 -10.89 -14.83 -20.98
CA SER A 96 -11.46 -15.80 -20.03
C SER A 96 -11.20 -15.44 -18.56
N MET A 97 -10.09 -14.76 -18.26
CA MET A 97 -9.72 -14.33 -16.91
C MET A 97 -10.39 -13.01 -16.49
N ALA A 98 -10.79 -12.17 -17.46
CA ALA A 98 -11.38 -10.86 -17.21
C ALA A 98 -12.64 -10.91 -16.33
N PRO A 99 -13.62 -11.82 -16.54
CA PRO A 99 -14.76 -11.98 -15.64
C PRO A 99 -14.37 -12.32 -14.20
N ILE A 100 -13.39 -13.21 -14.00
CA ILE A 100 -12.90 -13.61 -12.67
C ILE A 100 -12.31 -12.39 -11.96
N CYS A 101 -11.45 -11.63 -12.64
CA CYS A 101 -10.86 -10.42 -12.07
C CYS A 101 -11.93 -9.37 -11.76
N LYS A 102 -12.94 -9.23 -12.62
CA LYS A 102 -14.06 -8.31 -12.39
C LYS A 102 -14.84 -8.69 -11.13
N GLU A 103 -15.19 -9.96 -10.96
CA GLU A 103 -15.86 -10.47 -9.76
C GLU A 103 -15.03 -10.23 -8.50
N LEU A 104 -13.74 -10.62 -8.50
CA LEU A 104 -12.84 -10.40 -7.36
C LEU A 104 -12.68 -8.92 -7.00
N ALA A 105 -12.76 -8.01 -7.97
CA ALA A 105 -12.73 -6.56 -7.73
C ALA A 105 -14.04 -6.00 -7.15
N GLN A 106 -15.16 -6.71 -7.31
CA GLN A 106 -16.49 -6.28 -6.91
C GLN A 106 -16.93 -6.88 -5.56
N THR A 107 -16.69 -8.18 -5.36
CA THR A 107 -17.23 -8.96 -4.24
C THR A 107 -16.17 -9.70 -3.43
N GLY A 108 -14.95 -9.84 -3.97
CA GLY A 108 -13.85 -10.52 -3.28
C GLY A 108 -13.35 -9.78 -2.04
N THR A 109 -12.32 -10.33 -1.38
CA THR A 109 -11.65 -9.66 -0.27
C THR A 109 -10.90 -8.42 -0.75
N PRO A 110 -10.58 -7.46 0.14
CA PRO A 110 -9.77 -6.30 -0.24
C PRO A 110 -8.41 -6.66 -0.87
N LYS A 111 -7.81 -7.79 -0.43
CA LYS A 111 -6.54 -8.29 -1.00
C LYS A 111 -6.75 -8.80 -2.44
N GLN A 112 -7.82 -9.55 -2.68
CA GLN A 112 -8.19 -10.05 -4.01
C GLN A 112 -8.51 -8.89 -4.96
N ALA A 113 -9.32 -7.93 -4.53
CA ALA A 113 -9.69 -6.76 -5.33
C ALA A 113 -8.48 -5.93 -5.77
N LYS A 114 -7.53 -5.68 -4.85
CA LYS A 114 -6.25 -5.05 -5.18
C LYS A 114 -5.50 -5.81 -6.27
N GLY A 115 -5.38 -7.13 -6.13
CA GLY A 115 -4.70 -7.99 -7.10
C GLY A 115 -5.39 -7.94 -8.47
N ALA A 116 -6.72 -7.98 -8.48
CA ALA A 116 -7.53 -8.01 -9.68
C ALA A 116 -7.44 -6.70 -10.47
N ILE A 117 -7.55 -5.55 -9.81
CA ILE A 117 -7.40 -4.23 -10.47
C ILE A 117 -6.00 -4.06 -11.06
N HIS A 118 -4.96 -4.51 -10.37
CA HIS A 118 -3.60 -4.49 -10.91
C HIS A 118 -3.43 -5.40 -12.11
N CYS A 119 -4.01 -6.60 -12.06
CA CYS A 119 -3.94 -7.55 -13.16
C CYS A 119 -4.69 -7.02 -14.40
N ILE A 120 -5.92 -6.54 -14.23
CA ILE A 120 -6.71 -5.93 -15.31
C ILE A 120 -5.95 -4.75 -15.93
N PHE A 121 -5.47 -3.81 -15.11
CA PHE A 121 -4.75 -2.63 -15.60
C PHE A 121 -3.50 -3.01 -16.42
N LYS A 122 -2.84 -4.11 -16.07
CA LYS A 122 -1.56 -4.47 -16.65
C LYS A 122 -1.66 -5.41 -17.85
N ASN A 123 -2.69 -6.25 -17.90
CA ASN A 123 -2.77 -7.38 -18.82
C ASN A 123 -4.05 -7.44 -19.64
N MET A 124 -4.96 -6.47 -19.53
CA MET A 124 -6.27 -6.52 -20.18
C MET A 124 -6.66 -5.14 -20.72
N PRO A 125 -7.60 -5.07 -21.67
CA PRO A 125 -8.22 -3.82 -22.11
C PRO A 125 -9.10 -3.24 -20.99
N TYR A 126 -8.45 -2.65 -19.98
CA TYR A 126 -9.09 -2.11 -18.78
C TYR A 126 -10.15 -1.06 -19.12
N GLU A 127 -10.03 -0.40 -20.28
CA GLU A 127 -11.00 0.53 -20.83
C GLU A 127 -12.42 -0.03 -20.92
N ASN A 128 -12.53 -1.33 -21.19
CA ASN A 128 -13.80 -2.04 -21.38
C ASN A 128 -14.31 -2.64 -20.06
N ILE A 129 -13.42 -2.87 -19.09
CA ILE A 129 -13.74 -3.60 -17.85
C ILE A 129 -14.03 -2.63 -16.70
N PHE A 130 -13.21 -1.59 -16.53
CA PHE A 130 -13.33 -0.63 -15.43
C PHE A 130 -14.67 0.14 -15.37
N PRO A 131 -15.35 0.50 -16.49
CA PRO A 131 -16.66 1.13 -16.41
C PRO A 131 -17.67 0.28 -15.61
N GLY A 132 -17.76 -1.02 -15.88
CA GLY A 132 -18.66 -1.92 -15.15
C GLY A 132 -18.29 -2.08 -13.67
N ILE A 133 -17.00 -2.04 -13.34
CA ILE A 133 -16.54 -2.03 -11.94
C ILE A 133 -16.96 -0.72 -11.26
N LEU A 134 -16.72 0.43 -11.89
CA LEU A 134 -17.09 1.74 -11.36
C LEU A 134 -18.62 1.90 -11.17
N GLU A 135 -19.42 1.24 -12.00
CA GLU A 135 -20.88 1.18 -11.80
C GLU A 135 -21.25 0.40 -10.55
N SER A 136 -20.66 -0.78 -10.31
CA SER A 136 -20.90 -1.54 -9.07
C SER A 136 -20.48 -0.79 -7.79
N LEU A 137 -19.48 0.09 -7.88
CA LEU A 137 -19.09 0.93 -6.73
C LEU A 137 -20.23 1.83 -6.25
N LYS A 138 -21.18 2.22 -7.11
CA LYS A 138 -22.33 3.03 -6.71
C LYS A 138 -23.19 2.32 -5.66
N ASN A 139 -23.27 0.99 -5.76
CA ASN A 139 -24.06 0.15 -4.87
C ASN A 139 -23.25 -0.32 -3.66
N ASN A 140 -21.95 -0.59 -3.84
CA ASN A 140 -21.10 -1.14 -2.79
C ASN A 140 -20.46 -0.08 -1.89
N LEU A 141 -20.39 1.20 -2.30
CA LEU A 141 -19.92 2.29 -1.44
C LEU A 141 -21.03 2.80 -0.50
N THR A 142 -21.54 1.87 0.30
CA THR A 142 -22.55 2.07 1.34
C THR A 142 -22.15 1.25 2.57
N PRO A 143 -22.27 1.78 3.80
CA PRO A 143 -21.91 1.04 5.02
C PRO A 143 -22.65 -0.28 5.19
N GLU A 144 -23.85 -0.40 4.63
CA GLU A 144 -24.68 -1.60 4.68
C GLU A 144 -24.22 -2.71 3.70
N SER A 145 -23.33 -2.39 2.75
CA SER A 145 -22.82 -3.39 1.81
C SER A 145 -21.80 -4.31 2.48
N PRO A 146 -21.91 -5.65 2.32
CA PRO A 146 -20.88 -6.57 2.79
C PRO A 146 -19.54 -6.39 2.07
N HIS A 147 -19.54 -5.72 0.91
CA HIS A 147 -18.36 -5.47 0.09
C HIS A 147 -17.86 -4.03 0.23
N TYR A 148 -18.28 -3.29 1.27
CA TYR A 148 -17.96 -1.87 1.42
C TYR A 148 -16.45 -1.61 1.43
N ARG A 149 -15.72 -2.35 2.27
CA ARG A 149 -14.25 -2.24 2.35
C ARG A 149 -13.57 -2.60 1.03
N THR A 150 -14.04 -3.64 0.35
CA THR A 150 -13.55 -4.04 -0.97
C THR A 150 -13.74 -2.93 -2.00
N ALA A 151 -14.92 -2.31 -2.02
CA ALA A 151 -15.23 -1.19 -2.91
C ALA A 151 -14.32 0.04 -2.66
N ILE A 152 -13.98 0.34 -1.41
CA ILE A 152 -13.03 1.40 -1.06
C ILE A 152 -11.64 1.10 -1.63
N VAL A 153 -11.16 -0.14 -1.50
CA VAL A 153 -9.85 -0.55 -2.04
C VAL A 153 -9.85 -0.51 -3.57
N THR A 154 -10.88 -1.04 -4.21
CA THR A 154 -11.07 -1.01 -5.66
C THR A 154 -11.04 0.41 -6.19
N LEU A 155 -11.81 1.33 -5.60
CA LEU A 155 -11.82 2.75 -5.96
C LEU A 155 -10.41 3.35 -5.88
N GLY A 156 -9.71 3.13 -4.76
CA GLY A 156 -8.36 3.68 -4.56
C GLY A 156 -7.36 3.21 -5.62
N HIS A 157 -7.41 1.93 -5.99
CA HIS A 157 -6.51 1.38 -7.00
C HIS A 157 -6.84 1.83 -8.43
N ILE A 158 -8.12 1.98 -8.78
CA ILE A 158 -8.53 2.58 -10.07
C ILE A 158 -8.09 4.05 -10.12
N ALA A 159 -8.32 4.82 -9.04
CA ALA A 159 -7.94 6.23 -8.94
C ALA A 159 -6.44 6.48 -9.11
N PHE A 160 -5.61 5.54 -8.67
CA PHE A 160 -4.16 5.63 -8.85
C PHE A 160 -3.71 5.30 -10.28
N ASN A 161 -4.29 4.25 -10.89
CA ASN A 161 -3.83 3.73 -12.17
C ASN A 161 -4.37 4.51 -13.38
N VAL A 162 -5.62 4.98 -13.33
CA VAL A 162 -6.31 5.66 -14.44
C VAL A 162 -6.94 7.01 -14.03
N PRO A 163 -6.16 7.93 -13.43
CA PRO A 163 -6.69 9.17 -12.84
C PRO A 163 -7.35 10.11 -13.85
N GLU A 164 -6.82 10.22 -15.07
CA GLU A 164 -7.33 11.17 -16.06
C GLU A 164 -8.63 10.71 -16.74
N ARG A 165 -8.76 9.40 -17.02
CA ARG A 165 -9.91 8.86 -17.75
C ARG A 165 -11.24 9.02 -17.01
N TYR A 166 -11.20 8.89 -15.69
CA TYR A 166 -12.39 8.95 -14.82
C TYR A 166 -12.31 10.10 -13.81
N LYS A 167 -11.52 11.13 -14.11
CA LYS A 167 -11.16 12.21 -13.17
C LYS A 167 -12.34 12.81 -12.42
N VAL A 168 -13.37 13.24 -13.15
CA VAL A 168 -14.56 13.88 -12.58
C VAL A 168 -15.37 12.89 -11.75
N GLN A 169 -15.61 11.69 -12.28
CA GLN A 169 -16.36 10.64 -11.58
C GLN A 169 -15.67 10.24 -10.27
N ILE A 170 -14.37 9.96 -10.31
CA ILE A 170 -13.58 9.56 -9.15
C ILE A 170 -13.53 10.68 -8.12
N LYS A 171 -13.28 11.93 -8.54
CA LYS A 171 -13.30 13.09 -7.63
C LYS A 171 -14.63 13.22 -6.89
N ASN A 172 -15.75 13.05 -7.59
CA ASN A 172 -17.08 13.12 -7.00
C ASN A 172 -17.32 11.97 -6.00
N ILE A 173 -16.92 10.75 -6.35
CA ILE A 173 -17.03 9.59 -5.46
C ILE A 173 -16.16 9.79 -4.23
N VAL A 174 -14.88 10.17 -4.38
CA VAL A 174 -13.97 10.38 -3.24
C VAL A 174 -14.49 11.48 -2.32
N SER A 175 -14.88 12.63 -2.86
CA SER A 175 -15.38 13.74 -2.04
C SER A 175 -16.66 13.39 -1.28
N ARG A 176 -17.57 12.62 -1.90
CA ARG A 176 -18.87 12.29 -1.31
C ARG A 176 -18.80 11.05 -0.43
N LYS A 177 -18.35 9.93 -0.98
CA LYS A 177 -18.37 8.61 -0.32
C LYS A 177 -17.23 8.45 0.68
N ILE A 178 -16.01 8.85 0.32
CA ILE A 178 -14.85 8.65 1.19
C ILE A 178 -14.71 9.78 2.21
N VAL A 179 -14.66 11.03 1.76
CA VAL A 179 -14.46 12.16 2.69
C VAL A 179 -15.72 12.40 3.52
N LYS A 180 -16.84 12.73 2.88
CA LYS A 180 -18.05 13.17 3.61
C LYS A 180 -18.74 12.02 4.34
N GLU A 181 -19.02 10.90 3.67
CA GLU A 181 -19.84 9.82 4.25
C GLU A 181 -19.05 8.85 5.15
N LEU A 182 -17.80 8.53 4.83
CA LEU A 182 -16.99 7.57 5.62
C LEU A 182 -16.16 8.23 6.72
N LEU A 183 -15.47 9.33 6.43
CA LEU A 183 -14.50 9.93 7.36
C LEU A 183 -15.09 11.03 8.25
N VAL A 184 -16.02 11.84 7.72
CA VAL A 184 -16.54 13.03 8.41
C VAL A 184 -17.92 12.82 9.02
N LYS A 185 -18.71 11.87 8.53
CA LYS A 185 -20.02 11.58 9.11
C LYS A 185 -19.85 10.87 10.45
N GLU A 186 -20.57 11.33 11.47
CA GLU A 186 -20.64 10.63 12.74
C GLU A 186 -21.24 9.23 12.56
N ALA A 187 -20.66 8.24 13.24
CA ALA A 187 -21.23 6.91 13.34
C ALA A 187 -22.64 6.99 13.93
N ARG A 188 -23.55 6.13 13.44
CA ARG A 188 -24.92 6.04 13.99
C ARG A 188 -24.83 5.69 15.47
N GLU A 189 -25.75 6.23 16.27
CA GLU A 189 -25.89 5.93 17.70
C GLU A 189 -25.98 4.41 17.89
N GLY A 190 -24.89 3.84 18.38
CA GLY A 190 -24.74 2.44 18.74
C GLY A 190 -23.75 2.40 19.90
N GLU A 191 -24.13 1.73 20.97
CA GLU A 191 -23.40 1.70 22.24
C GLU A 191 -21.98 1.14 22.05
N SER A 192 -21.01 2.02 21.84
CA SER A 192 -19.63 1.69 22.14
C SER A 192 -19.53 1.68 23.66
N GLU A 193 -19.77 0.52 24.28
CA GLU A 193 -19.27 0.29 25.63
C GLU A 193 -17.78 0.63 25.60
N ILE A 194 -17.41 1.77 26.21
CA ILE A 194 -16.03 2.17 26.37
C ILE A 194 -15.42 1.18 27.36
N LYS A 195 -15.07 -0.01 26.87
CA LYS A 195 -14.16 -0.90 27.56
C LYS A 195 -12.82 -0.21 27.52
N ASP A 196 -12.28 0.02 28.70
CA ASP A 196 -10.95 0.55 29.00
C ASP A 196 -9.88 -0.40 28.41
N SER A 197 -9.84 -0.44 27.08
CA SER A 197 -9.15 -1.42 26.28
C SER A 197 -7.70 -1.00 26.09
N GLU A 198 -6.86 -2.01 25.87
CA GLU A 198 -5.46 -1.80 25.51
C GLU A 198 -5.34 -0.80 24.35
N PRO A 199 -4.29 0.03 24.33
CA PRO A 199 -4.16 1.09 23.33
C PRO A 199 -3.83 0.56 21.93
N TRP A 200 -3.76 -0.76 21.76
CA TRP A 200 -3.47 -1.44 20.51
C TRP A 200 -4.15 -2.82 20.47
N CYS A 201 -4.59 -3.24 19.29
CA CYS A 201 -5.08 -4.57 18.96
C CYS A 201 -4.69 -4.93 17.52
N SER A 202 -4.92 -6.17 17.08
CA SER A 202 -4.70 -6.55 15.68
C SER A 202 -5.70 -5.86 14.74
N GLU A 203 -5.37 -5.70 13.45
CA GLU A 203 -6.26 -5.03 12.49
C GLU A 203 -7.59 -5.79 12.30
N GLU A 204 -7.59 -7.10 12.53
CA GLU A 204 -8.74 -7.99 12.42
C GLU A 204 -9.73 -7.83 13.58
N GLU A 205 -9.25 -7.42 14.76
CA GLU A 205 -10.04 -7.21 15.97
C GLU A 205 -10.74 -5.84 15.99
N LEU A 206 -10.36 -4.93 15.08
CA LEU A 206 -10.98 -3.63 14.95
C LEU A 206 -12.43 -3.72 14.44
N PRO A 207 -13.32 -2.82 14.89
CA PRO A 207 -14.62 -2.64 14.28
C PRO A 207 -14.50 -2.43 12.76
N GLU A 208 -15.42 -3.02 12.00
CA GLU A 208 -15.38 -2.97 10.53
C GLU A 208 -15.42 -1.52 10.01
N GLU A 209 -16.12 -0.62 10.70
CA GLU A 209 -16.14 0.80 10.38
C GLU A 209 -14.73 1.41 10.44
N THR A 210 -13.95 1.13 11.49
CA THR A 210 -12.57 1.62 11.62
C THR A 210 -11.66 1.01 10.56
N ARG A 211 -11.82 -0.28 10.24
CA ARG A 211 -11.09 -0.93 9.13
C ARG A 211 -11.41 -0.27 7.79
N CYS A 212 -12.68 0.10 7.56
CA CYS A 212 -13.10 0.87 6.39
C CYS A 212 -12.47 2.28 6.37
N LYS A 213 -12.45 3.00 7.50
CA LYS A 213 -11.80 4.31 7.61
C LYS A 213 -10.29 4.24 7.31
N VAL A 214 -9.60 3.22 7.82
CA VAL A 214 -8.19 2.95 7.50
C VAL A 214 -7.98 2.76 6.00
N GLU A 215 -8.81 1.94 5.32
CA GLU A 215 -8.74 1.80 3.87
C GLU A 215 -9.15 3.09 3.13
N GLY A 216 -10.05 3.89 3.67
CA GLY A 216 -10.43 5.20 3.16
C GLY A 216 -9.26 6.18 3.12
N LEU A 217 -8.46 6.25 4.19
CA LEU A 217 -7.24 7.06 4.25
C LEU A 217 -6.21 6.60 3.21
N LYS A 218 -6.03 5.28 3.06
CA LYS A 218 -5.16 4.71 2.02
C LYS A 218 -5.70 5.00 0.61
N ALA A 219 -7.01 4.96 0.40
CA ALA A 219 -7.65 5.24 -0.88
C ALA A 219 -7.49 6.72 -1.28
N MET A 220 -7.60 7.64 -0.32
CA MET A 220 -7.30 9.05 -0.55
C MET A 220 -5.85 9.30 -0.96
N ALA A 221 -4.89 8.67 -0.28
CA ALA A 221 -3.48 8.78 -0.67
C ALA A 221 -3.25 8.29 -2.11
N ARG A 222 -3.84 7.15 -2.48
CA ARG A 222 -3.78 6.61 -3.84
C ARG A 222 -4.43 7.54 -4.88
N TRP A 223 -5.60 8.10 -4.58
CA TRP A 223 -6.26 9.08 -5.44
C TRP A 223 -5.40 10.32 -5.65
N LEU A 224 -4.85 10.88 -4.58
CA LEU A 224 -3.99 12.06 -4.66
C LEU A 224 -2.71 11.79 -5.47
N LEU A 225 -2.07 10.64 -5.25
CA LEU A 225 -0.93 10.21 -6.05
C LEU A 225 -1.27 10.13 -7.55
N GLY A 226 -2.48 9.67 -7.90
CA GLY A 226 -2.99 9.65 -9.26
C GLY A 226 -3.09 11.06 -9.89
N LEU A 227 -3.45 12.08 -9.12
CA LEU A 227 -3.60 13.46 -9.62
C LEU A 227 -2.27 14.16 -9.96
N LYS A 228 -1.13 13.62 -9.49
CA LYS A 228 0.25 14.08 -9.73
C LYS A 228 0.59 15.51 -9.33
N GLN A 229 -0.07 16.53 -9.89
CA GLN A 229 0.25 17.95 -9.75
C GLN A 229 -0.92 18.80 -9.21
N ASP A 230 -2.05 18.20 -8.83
CA ASP A 230 -3.19 18.95 -8.29
C ASP A 230 -2.91 19.43 -6.85
N THR A 231 -2.39 20.65 -6.75
CA THR A 231 -1.99 21.28 -5.47
C THR A 231 -3.18 21.56 -4.56
N ALA A 232 -4.32 21.97 -5.11
CA ALA A 232 -5.51 22.30 -4.34
C ALA A 232 -6.10 21.06 -3.65
N SER A 233 -6.13 19.93 -4.36
CA SER A 233 -6.54 18.64 -3.80
C SER A 233 -5.52 18.16 -2.76
N ALA A 234 -4.22 18.30 -3.03
CA ALA A 234 -3.14 17.93 -2.10
C ALA A 234 -3.25 18.65 -0.76
N GLN A 235 -3.36 19.98 -0.78
CA GLN A 235 -3.43 20.79 0.44
C GLN A 235 -4.63 20.41 1.32
N LYS A 236 -5.81 20.16 0.72
CA LYS A 236 -7.01 19.73 1.46
C LYS A 236 -6.82 18.34 2.07
N THR A 237 -6.23 17.42 1.32
CA THR A 237 -5.93 16.08 1.80
C THR A 237 -4.91 16.10 2.93
N PHE A 238 -3.81 16.85 2.82
CA PHE A 238 -2.82 16.98 3.90
C PHE A 238 -3.41 17.59 5.16
N ARG A 239 -4.26 18.63 5.05
CA ARG A 239 -4.96 19.18 6.21
C ARG A 239 -5.79 18.13 6.93
N MET A 240 -6.55 17.31 6.19
CA MET A 240 -7.37 16.28 6.80
C MET A 240 -6.55 15.13 7.42
N LEU A 241 -5.51 14.65 6.72
CA LEU A 241 -4.62 13.63 7.28
C LEU A 241 -3.89 14.13 8.53
N ASN A 242 -3.44 15.39 8.53
CA ASN A 242 -2.82 16.01 9.68
C ASN A 242 -3.79 16.18 10.86
N ALA A 243 -5.08 16.45 10.60
CA ALA A 243 -6.09 16.54 11.65
C ALA A 243 -6.27 15.21 12.41
N PHE A 244 -6.18 14.05 11.73
CA PHE A 244 -6.15 12.75 12.41
C PHE A 244 -4.94 12.61 13.34
N ILE A 245 -3.79 13.18 13.01
CA ILE A 245 -2.59 13.14 13.86
C ILE A 245 -2.77 14.08 15.07
N LEU A 246 -3.17 15.33 14.82
CA LEU A 246 -3.38 16.35 15.85
C LEU A 246 -4.44 15.95 16.88
N HIS A 247 -5.51 15.29 16.43
CA HIS A 247 -6.61 14.84 17.29
C HIS A 247 -6.46 13.38 17.71
N LYS A 248 -5.22 12.86 17.70
CA LYS A 248 -4.84 11.52 18.18
C LYS A 248 -5.64 10.35 17.57
N GLY A 249 -6.24 10.54 16.39
CA GLY A 249 -7.05 9.56 15.67
C GLY A 249 -8.55 9.85 15.67
N ASP A 250 -9.04 10.71 16.55
CA ASP A 250 -10.46 11.10 16.63
C ASP A 250 -10.70 12.41 15.87
N LEU A 251 -10.87 12.30 14.55
CA LEU A 251 -11.07 13.45 13.66
C LEU A 251 -12.21 14.38 14.10
N LEU A 252 -13.30 13.80 14.61
CA LEU A 252 -14.50 14.53 15.02
C LEU A 252 -14.49 14.94 16.49
N GLN A 253 -13.48 14.51 17.26
CA GLN A 253 -13.37 14.74 18.70
C GLN A 253 -14.64 14.30 19.46
N SER A 254 -15.27 13.23 18.97
CA SER A 254 -16.52 12.70 19.50
C SER A 254 -16.36 12.01 20.86
N GLY A 255 -15.15 11.56 21.19
CA GLY A 255 -14.86 10.78 22.39
C GLY A 255 -15.44 9.36 22.38
N ARG A 256 -15.94 8.89 21.23
CA ARG A 256 -16.59 7.56 21.09
C ARG A 256 -15.65 6.44 20.64
N LEU A 257 -14.50 6.78 20.07
CA LEU A 257 -13.55 5.79 19.56
C LEU A 257 -12.73 5.19 20.70
N SER A 258 -12.46 3.89 20.62
CA SER A 258 -11.53 3.23 21.54
C SER A 258 -10.09 3.72 21.33
N LYS A 259 -9.23 3.53 22.34
CA LYS A 259 -7.80 3.88 22.26
C LYS A 259 -7.11 3.14 21.11
N ALA A 260 -7.46 1.87 20.87
CA ALA A 260 -6.92 1.10 19.75
C ALA A 260 -7.34 1.67 18.38
N GLU A 261 -8.60 2.02 18.18
CA GLU A 261 -9.07 2.64 16.93
C GLU A 261 -8.38 3.97 16.66
N MET A 262 -8.27 4.82 17.69
CA MET A 262 -7.53 6.07 17.63
C MET A 262 -6.07 5.86 17.19
N SER A 263 -5.39 4.84 17.74
CA SER A 263 -4.02 4.46 17.35
C SER A 263 -3.89 4.05 15.90
N TRP A 264 -4.81 3.22 15.42
CA TRP A 264 -4.83 2.78 14.03
C TRP A 264 -5.12 3.93 13.05
N LEU A 265 -6.06 4.83 13.38
CA LEU A 265 -6.42 5.95 12.52
C LEU A 265 -5.31 6.98 12.39
N ARG A 266 -4.64 7.36 13.50
CA ARG A 266 -3.48 8.28 13.43
C ARG A 266 -2.29 7.66 12.71
N LEU A 267 -2.01 6.37 12.94
CA LEU A 267 -0.97 5.65 12.21
C LEU A 267 -1.27 5.57 10.72
N ALA A 268 -2.50 5.24 10.35
CA ALA A 268 -2.93 5.16 8.95
C ALA A 268 -2.81 6.52 8.25
N ALA A 269 -3.19 7.61 8.91
CA ALA A 269 -3.04 8.95 8.39
C ALA A 269 -1.57 9.34 8.18
N GLY A 270 -0.71 9.09 9.17
CA GLY A 270 0.73 9.33 9.04
C GLY A 270 1.39 8.51 7.94
N CYS A 271 1.03 7.22 7.84
CA CYS A 271 1.52 6.36 6.75
C CYS A 271 1.03 6.84 5.37
N ALA A 272 -0.21 7.35 5.28
CA ALA A 272 -0.75 7.95 4.07
C ALA A 272 0.03 9.22 3.68
N MET A 273 0.35 10.09 4.65
CA MET A 273 1.17 11.29 4.41
C MET A 273 2.57 10.92 3.89
N LEU A 274 3.29 10.02 4.57
CA LEU A 274 4.59 9.51 4.08
C LEU A 274 4.48 9.00 2.65
N LYS A 275 3.41 8.24 2.37
CA LYS A 275 3.23 7.63 1.06
C LYS A 275 3.01 8.67 -0.05
N VAL A 276 2.31 9.77 0.23
CA VAL A 276 2.11 10.88 -0.71
C VAL A 276 3.41 11.66 -0.92
N CYS A 277 4.18 11.90 0.14
CA CYS A 277 5.47 12.60 0.09
C CYS A 277 6.55 11.85 -0.71
N GLU A 278 6.37 10.56 -1.02
CA GLU A 278 7.26 9.84 -1.96
C GLU A 278 7.19 10.39 -3.41
N GLN A 279 6.19 11.20 -3.77
CA GLN A 279 5.97 11.67 -5.14
C GLN A 279 6.02 13.20 -5.25
N LYS A 280 6.94 13.71 -6.08
CA LYS A 280 7.00 15.14 -6.43
C LYS A 280 5.68 15.67 -7.02
N GLY A 281 5.42 16.96 -6.83
CA GLY A 281 4.17 17.63 -7.20
C GLY A 281 3.23 17.67 -6.00
N VAL A 282 2.27 16.74 -5.94
CA VAL A 282 1.33 16.62 -4.81
C VAL A 282 2.05 16.38 -3.48
N GLY A 283 3.14 15.61 -3.45
CA GLY A 283 3.90 15.32 -2.23
C GLY A 283 4.75 16.48 -1.73
N ASP A 284 4.91 17.55 -2.50
CA ASP A 284 5.65 18.76 -2.09
C ASP A 284 4.73 19.80 -1.43
N GLN A 285 3.44 19.50 -1.26
CA GLN A 285 2.42 20.46 -0.78
C GLN A 285 2.18 20.42 0.73
N TYR A 286 3.02 19.73 1.49
CA TYR A 286 2.92 19.72 2.95
C TYR A 286 3.56 20.99 3.55
N THR A 287 3.09 21.43 4.72
CA THR A 287 3.65 22.59 5.43
C THR A 287 4.70 22.16 6.47
N ALA A 288 5.55 23.09 6.93
CA ALA A 288 6.49 22.82 8.01
C ALA A 288 5.80 22.34 9.30
N GLU A 289 4.63 22.88 9.62
CA GLU A 289 3.81 22.43 10.75
C GLU A 289 3.34 20.97 10.56
N GLN A 290 2.87 20.62 9.37
CA GLN A 290 2.46 19.23 9.05
C GLN A 290 3.64 18.27 9.11
N PHE A 291 4.82 18.70 8.69
CA PHE A 291 6.06 17.94 8.83
C PHE A 291 6.42 17.72 10.31
N TYR A 292 6.31 18.74 11.14
CA TYR A 292 6.54 18.61 12.58
C TYR A 292 5.53 17.67 13.24
N ASN A 293 4.23 17.85 12.97
CA ASN A 293 3.17 17.01 13.54
C ASN A 293 3.34 15.54 13.15
N LEU A 294 3.69 15.28 11.89
CA LEU A 294 3.95 13.92 11.40
C LEU A 294 5.15 13.28 12.11
N SER A 295 6.19 14.07 12.44
CA SER A 295 7.35 13.57 13.19
C SER A 295 6.99 13.04 14.57
N GLN A 296 5.92 13.54 15.20
CA GLN A 296 5.50 13.14 16.55
C GLN A 296 5.08 11.66 16.61
N LEU A 297 4.75 11.03 15.49
CA LEU A 297 4.49 9.59 15.44
C LEU A 297 5.74 8.74 15.76
N MET A 298 6.95 9.31 15.67
CA MET A 298 8.19 8.65 16.13
C MET A 298 8.26 8.53 17.65
N VAL A 299 7.51 9.34 18.40
CA VAL A 299 7.46 9.36 19.87
C VAL A 299 6.03 9.15 20.39
N ASP A 300 5.19 8.50 19.57
CA ASP A 300 3.82 8.15 19.93
C ASP A 300 3.78 7.34 21.23
N GLU A 301 2.75 7.52 22.05
CA GLU A 301 2.59 6.78 23.30
C GLU A 301 2.51 5.26 23.08
N VAL A 302 1.99 4.83 21.92
CA VAL A 302 1.82 3.42 21.56
C VAL A 302 3.02 2.91 20.78
N LYS A 303 3.69 1.90 21.34
CA LYS A 303 4.86 1.25 20.74
C LYS A 303 4.63 0.84 19.29
N GLN A 304 3.50 0.19 19.00
CA GLN A 304 3.21 -0.36 17.69
C GLN A 304 3.04 0.76 16.64
N VAL A 305 2.55 1.94 17.04
CA VAL A 305 2.52 3.12 16.17
C VAL A 305 3.95 3.54 15.83
N ARG A 306 4.83 3.69 16.84
CA ARG A 306 6.25 4.03 16.63
C ARG A 306 6.98 3.01 15.75
N GLU A 307 6.77 1.72 16.01
CA GLU A 307 7.39 0.60 15.29
C GLU A 307 6.96 0.55 13.83
N ILE A 308 5.65 0.59 13.56
CA ILE A 308 5.13 0.54 12.19
C ILE A 308 5.50 1.82 11.44
N PHE A 309 5.35 2.99 12.07
CA PHE A 309 5.67 4.27 11.45
C PHE A 309 7.15 4.36 11.06
N SER A 310 8.07 4.02 11.96
CA SER A 310 9.51 4.02 11.68
C SER A 310 9.91 3.03 10.58
N ALA A 311 9.28 1.86 10.52
CA ALA A 311 9.47 0.91 9.42
C ALA A 311 8.96 1.45 8.07
N LYS A 312 7.85 2.20 8.05
CA LYS A 312 7.33 2.86 6.84
C LYS A 312 8.21 4.02 6.41
N LEU A 313 8.70 4.82 7.35
CA LEU A 313 9.67 5.88 7.12
C LEU A 313 10.93 5.32 6.43
N HIS A 314 11.55 4.29 7.02
CA HIS A 314 12.71 3.62 6.43
C HIS A 314 12.40 3.08 5.02
N LYS A 315 11.26 2.41 4.85
CA LYS A 315 10.86 1.90 3.54
C LYS A 315 10.70 3.02 2.50
N GLY A 316 10.10 4.15 2.88
CA GLY A 316 9.90 5.30 2.00
C GLY A 316 11.22 5.99 1.64
N LEU A 317 12.13 6.15 2.60
CA LEU A 317 13.46 6.75 2.40
C LEU A 317 14.37 5.89 1.53
N SER A 318 14.21 4.58 1.60
CA SER A 318 15.12 3.62 0.98
C SER A 318 14.69 3.23 -0.46
N LYS A 319 13.40 3.41 -0.79
CA LYS A 319 12.81 2.95 -2.05
C LYS A 319 13.08 3.90 -3.22
N GLY A 320 13.71 3.39 -4.29
CA GLY A 320 13.76 4.07 -5.59
C GLY A 320 14.72 5.27 -5.68
N LEU A 321 15.52 5.54 -4.63
CA LEU A 321 16.46 6.66 -4.56
C LEU A 321 17.16 6.95 -5.91
N PRO A 322 17.10 8.20 -6.43
CA PRO A 322 16.48 9.40 -5.85
C PRO A 322 15.02 9.62 -6.29
N ASN A 323 14.46 8.72 -7.09
CA ASN A 323 13.16 8.87 -7.71
C ASN A 323 12.10 8.00 -7.00
N LYS A 324 10.99 8.60 -6.56
CA LYS A 324 9.91 7.88 -5.84
C LYS A 324 10.33 7.39 -4.44
N CYS A 325 11.20 8.15 -3.78
CA CYS A 325 11.57 8.01 -2.38
C CYS A 325 11.04 9.19 -1.57
N LEU A 326 10.98 9.04 -0.25
CA LEU A 326 10.82 10.18 0.64
C LEU A 326 12.02 11.14 0.48
N PRO A 327 11.79 12.47 0.50
CA PRO A 327 12.87 13.44 0.50
C PRO A 327 13.77 13.31 1.74
N LEU A 328 14.95 13.93 1.66
CA LEU A 328 16.00 13.82 2.68
C LEU A 328 15.58 14.39 4.04
N ASP A 329 14.74 15.41 4.03
CA ASP A 329 14.17 16.03 5.22
C ASP A 329 13.58 15.02 6.21
N PHE A 330 12.88 13.99 5.73
CA PHE A 330 12.32 12.92 6.55
C PHE A 330 13.38 12.11 7.31
N MET A 331 14.66 12.13 6.92
CA MET A 331 15.72 11.53 7.74
C MET A 331 15.90 12.24 9.08
N GLY A 332 15.55 13.53 9.17
CA GLY A 332 15.58 14.30 10.42
C GLY A 332 14.77 13.65 11.54
N TYR A 333 13.71 12.91 11.19
CA TYR A 333 12.87 12.18 12.15
C TYR A 333 13.65 11.13 12.96
N TYR A 334 14.77 10.60 12.46
CA TYR A 334 15.58 9.65 13.21
C TYR A 334 16.16 10.23 14.50
N ALA A 335 16.29 11.56 14.62
CA ALA A 335 16.74 12.21 15.84
C ALA A 335 15.82 11.91 17.04
N LEU A 336 14.51 11.76 16.79
CA LEU A 336 13.52 11.45 17.81
C LEU A 336 13.68 10.03 18.40
N ALA A 337 14.37 9.12 17.70
CA ALA A 337 14.67 7.78 18.20
C ALA A 337 15.56 7.80 19.46
N GLY A 338 16.25 8.92 19.74
CA GLY A 338 16.97 9.12 20.99
C GLY A 338 16.07 9.12 22.22
N ARG A 339 14.78 9.45 22.06
CA ARG A 339 13.75 9.42 23.12
C ARG A 339 13.06 8.05 23.26
N GLU A 340 13.44 7.06 22.45
CA GLU A 340 12.83 5.74 22.51
C GLU A 340 13.24 5.01 23.80
N MET A 341 12.24 4.60 24.58
CA MET A 341 12.41 3.92 25.85
C MET A 341 12.74 2.42 25.66
N GLU A 342 12.25 1.82 24.58
CA GLU A 342 12.46 0.40 24.31
C GLU A 342 13.77 0.13 23.55
N ASN A 343 14.72 -0.53 24.23
CA ASN A 343 16.04 -0.87 23.68
C ASN A 343 15.99 -1.55 22.31
N ARG A 344 15.06 -2.50 22.13
CA ARG A 344 14.93 -3.25 20.89
C ARG A 344 14.50 -2.34 19.74
N LEU A 345 13.45 -1.53 19.94
CA LEU A 345 12.96 -0.63 18.92
C LEU A 345 13.98 0.46 18.61
N ARG A 346 14.64 1.03 19.62
CA ARG A 346 15.74 1.99 19.46
C ARG A 346 16.87 1.44 18.59
N THR A 347 17.26 0.18 18.81
CA THR A 347 18.28 -0.49 18.01
C THR A 347 17.82 -0.70 16.57
N THR A 348 16.57 -1.12 16.36
CA THR A 348 15.97 -1.26 15.03
C THR A 348 15.98 0.07 14.26
N VAL A 349 15.53 1.17 14.88
CA VAL A 349 15.48 2.48 14.23
C VAL A 349 16.89 3.02 13.95
N ARG A 350 17.86 2.77 14.83
CA ARG A 350 19.28 3.06 14.58
C ARG A 350 19.80 2.32 13.35
N ASN A 351 19.45 1.05 13.20
CA ASN A 351 19.85 0.26 12.04
C ASN A 351 19.23 0.78 10.74
N TYR A 352 17.95 1.22 10.78
CA TYR A 352 17.32 1.90 9.64
C TYR A 352 18.07 3.16 9.23
N MET A 353 18.41 4.03 10.20
CA MET A 353 19.18 5.25 9.96
C MET A 353 20.54 4.95 9.30
N ILE A 354 21.29 3.98 9.84
CA ILE A 354 22.60 3.59 9.29
C ILE A 354 22.45 3.06 7.85
N ALA A 355 21.45 2.23 7.60
CA ALA A 355 21.19 1.69 6.26
C ALA A 355 20.85 2.80 5.25
N ASP A 356 20.05 3.78 5.64
CA ASP A 356 19.66 4.89 4.76
C ASP A 356 20.79 5.90 4.51
N ILE A 357 21.65 6.13 5.50
CA ILE A 357 22.89 6.91 5.35
C ILE A 357 23.82 6.21 4.34
N ASN A 358 24.09 4.92 4.54
CA ASN A 358 24.99 4.16 3.69
C ASN A 358 24.49 4.12 2.24
N ARG A 359 23.20 3.83 2.04
CA ARG A 359 22.60 3.80 0.70
C ARG A 359 22.73 5.14 -0.04
N ARG A 360 22.51 6.26 0.65
CA ARG A 360 22.68 7.60 0.07
C ARG A 360 24.13 7.92 -0.24
N ARG A 361 25.07 7.55 0.64
CA ARG A 361 26.52 7.69 0.38
C ARG A 361 26.96 6.89 -0.84
N ASP A 362 26.51 5.65 -0.98
CA ASP A 362 26.84 4.80 -2.12
C ASP A 362 26.22 5.34 -3.43
N TYR A 363 25.02 5.92 -3.36
CA TYR A 363 24.45 6.64 -4.49
C TYR A 363 25.29 7.86 -4.88
N VAL A 364 25.71 8.69 -3.91
CA VAL A 364 26.55 9.88 -4.16
C VAL A 364 27.90 9.49 -4.79
N LYS A 365 28.54 8.41 -4.32
CA LYS A 365 29.76 7.87 -4.95
C LYS A 365 29.51 7.51 -6.42
N THR A 366 28.40 6.83 -6.71
CA THR A 366 28.04 6.45 -8.08
C THR A 366 27.78 7.67 -8.96
N LEU A 367 27.11 8.69 -8.41
CA LEU A 367 26.77 9.93 -9.10
C LEU A 367 28.02 10.77 -9.45
N THR A 368 29.02 10.79 -8.57
CA THR A 368 30.26 11.56 -8.74
C THR A 368 31.30 10.86 -9.63
N MET A 369 31.22 9.54 -9.80
CA MET A 369 32.08 8.77 -10.72
C MET A 369 31.59 8.79 -12.19
N GLY A 370 30.37 9.27 -12.46
CA GLY A 370 29.84 9.38 -13.82
C GLY A 370 30.43 10.55 -14.59
N ALA A 371 31.43 10.29 -15.45
CA ALA A 371 32.05 11.28 -16.33
C ALA A 371 31.02 11.81 -17.35
N GLY A 372 30.39 12.95 -17.07
CA GLY A 372 29.50 13.64 -18.03
C GLY A 372 28.29 14.37 -17.43
N GLN A 373 28.06 14.32 -16.11
CA GLN A 373 26.93 15.01 -15.46
C GLN A 373 27.32 15.78 -14.18
N ALA A 374 28.52 16.35 -14.13
CA ALA A 374 29.05 17.00 -12.92
C ALA A 374 28.13 18.12 -12.37
N ASP A 375 27.61 19.02 -13.22
CA ASP A 375 26.75 20.12 -12.77
C ASP A 375 25.38 19.65 -12.25
N LYS A 376 24.81 18.62 -12.88
CA LYS A 376 23.55 18.00 -12.46
C LYS A 376 23.74 17.18 -11.19
N ALA A 377 24.90 16.54 -11.03
CA ALA A 377 25.28 15.86 -9.81
C ALA A 377 25.39 16.86 -8.65
N MET A 378 26.09 17.98 -8.85
CA MET A 378 26.30 19.01 -7.84
C MET A 378 25.00 19.64 -7.34
N SER A 379 24.03 19.92 -8.23
CA SER A 379 22.73 20.47 -7.83
C SER A 379 21.84 19.49 -7.05
N GLN A 380 22.08 18.18 -7.15
CA GLN A 380 21.35 17.16 -6.41
C GLN A 380 21.96 16.81 -5.06
N LEU A 381 23.25 17.12 -4.84
CA LEU A 381 23.95 16.78 -3.59
C LEU A 381 23.23 17.26 -2.32
N PRO A 382 22.70 18.50 -2.23
CA PRO A 382 22.00 18.96 -1.02
C PRO A 382 20.76 18.14 -0.66
N HIS A 383 20.15 17.48 -1.67
CA HIS A 383 18.94 16.69 -1.49
C HIS A 383 19.21 15.20 -1.24
N ILE A 384 20.47 14.78 -1.22
CA ILE A 384 20.85 13.36 -1.11
C ILE A 384 21.91 13.14 -0.03
N LEU A 385 22.83 14.09 0.17
CA LEU A 385 23.92 13.95 1.12
C LEU A 385 23.34 13.84 2.54
N PRO A 386 23.57 12.72 3.26
CA PRO A 386 22.91 12.47 4.54
C PRO A 386 23.18 13.53 5.60
N ASP A 387 24.32 14.20 5.55
CA ASP A 387 24.76 15.22 6.50
C ASP A 387 23.75 16.38 6.64
N TYR A 388 23.01 16.71 5.57
CA TYR A 388 21.95 17.72 5.64
C TYR A 388 20.71 17.28 6.44
N MET A 389 20.60 16.01 6.83
CA MET A 389 19.51 15.56 7.73
C MET A 389 19.53 16.31 9.07
N LEU A 390 20.70 16.79 9.51
CA LEU A 390 20.85 17.54 10.76
C LEU A 390 20.03 18.84 10.75
N VAL A 391 19.92 19.50 9.59
CA VAL A 391 19.11 20.71 9.42
C VAL A 391 17.64 20.43 9.71
N PHE A 392 17.18 19.22 9.41
CA PHE A 392 15.79 18.80 9.61
C PHE A 392 15.56 18.07 10.95
N ALA A 393 16.63 17.66 11.63
CA ALA A 393 16.58 17.12 12.98
C ALA A 393 16.32 18.23 14.03
N VAL A 394 16.92 19.41 13.85
CA VAL A 394 16.78 20.52 14.81
C VAL A 394 15.31 20.96 15.02
N PRO A 395 14.48 21.15 13.98
CA PRO A 395 13.10 21.61 14.16
C PRO A 395 12.17 20.57 14.80
N VAL A 396 12.54 19.30 14.83
CA VAL A 396 11.69 18.22 15.37
C VAL A 396 12.06 17.78 16.78
N LEU A 397 13.24 18.21 17.29
CA LEU A 397 13.69 17.98 18.66
C LEU A 397 13.15 19.06 19.60
#